data_AF-A0A699HIA0-F1
#
_entry.id   AF-A0A699HIA0-F1
#
_cell.length_a   1.000
_cell.length_b   1.000
_cell.length_c   1.000
_cell.angle_alpha   90.00
_cell.angle_beta   90.00
_cell.angle_gamma   90.00
#
_symmetry.space_group_name_H-M   'P 1'
#
loop_
_entity.id
_entity.type
_entity.pdbx_description
1 polymer ?
#
loop_
_entity_poly.entity_id
_entity_poly.type
_entity_poly.pdbx_seq_one_letter_code
_entity_poly.pdbx_strand_id
1 'polypeptide(L)'
;MNGSGEFRVKDVRNLLDDFFLPKDDSATCWIKSVPIKLNVFAWRASQDRLPSKLNLLRRGVQVDNLMCPICNSVQEDISHVLFTCEVAAAITCLVCRWCDVDWESFSSYMDWLSWFKNIRLGSKI
;
A
#
# COMPACT_ATOMS: atom_id res chain seq x y z
N MET A 1 26.46 -5.01 -22.02
CA MET A 1 27.87 -4.87 -21.58
C MET A 1 28.26 -3.42 -21.76
N ASN A 2 28.86 -2.80 -20.74
CA ASN A 2 29.17 -1.36 -20.66
C ASN A 2 30.37 -0.91 -21.51
N GLY A 3 30.59 -1.53 -22.69
CA GLY A 3 31.60 -1.12 -23.67
C GLY A 3 33.07 -1.20 -23.23
N SER A 4 33.35 -1.48 -21.96
CA SER A 4 34.68 -1.48 -21.35
C SER A 4 35.47 -2.78 -21.56
N GLY A 5 34.82 -3.85 -22.01
CA GLY A 5 35.41 -5.18 -22.13
C GLY A 5 35.70 -5.88 -20.80
N GLU A 6 35.47 -5.22 -19.66
CA GLU A 6 35.65 -5.80 -18.33
C GLU A 6 34.40 -6.55 -17.87
N PHE A 7 34.60 -7.76 -17.33
CA PHE A 7 33.53 -8.48 -16.65
C PHE A 7 33.29 -7.88 -15.27
N ARG A 8 32.05 -7.45 -14.98
CA ARG A 8 31.63 -7.02 -13.65
C ARG A 8 30.37 -7.74 -13.23
N VAL A 9 30.40 -8.33 -12.04
CA VAL A 9 29.23 -8.99 -11.41
C VAL A 9 28.03 -8.05 -11.35
N LYS A 10 28.25 -6.75 -11.11
CA LYS A 10 27.21 -5.70 -11.13
C LYS A 10 26.47 -5.64 -12.46
N ASP A 11 27.17 -5.73 -13.59
CA ASP A 11 26.55 -5.59 -14.91
C ASP A 11 25.70 -6.81 -15.25
N VAL A 12 26.19 -8.01 -14.91
CA VAL A 12 25.42 -9.25 -15.06
C VAL A 12 24.18 -9.21 -14.16
N ARG A 13 24.33 -8.77 -12.90
CA ARG A 13 23.20 -8.65 -11.98
C ARG A 13 22.15 -7.68 -12.49
N ASN A 14 22.54 -6.49 -12.92
CA ASN A 14 21.60 -5.53 -13.49
C ASN A 14 20.87 -6.10 -14.71
N LEU A 15 21.58 -6.82 -15.59
CA LEU A 15 20.98 -7.50 -16.75
C LEU A 15 19.94 -8.55 -16.34
N LEU A 16 20.25 -9.36 -15.32
CA LEU A 16 19.33 -10.35 -14.78
C LEU A 16 18.13 -9.67 -14.12
N ASP A 17 18.35 -8.65 -13.29
CA ASP A 17 17.28 -7.91 -12.64
C ASP A 17 16.37 -7.23 -13.68
N ASP A 18 16.92 -6.64 -14.75
CA ASP A 18 16.16 -6.08 -15.87
C ASP A 18 15.34 -7.12 -16.64
N PHE A 19 15.81 -8.36 -16.71
CA PHE A 19 15.13 -9.45 -17.43
C PHE A 19 14.05 -10.13 -16.58
N PHE A 20 14.29 -10.29 -15.28
CA PHE A 20 13.48 -11.16 -14.41
C PHE A 20 12.60 -10.40 -13.44
N LEU A 21 12.97 -9.19 -13.01
CA LEU A 21 12.16 -8.44 -12.07
C LEU A 21 11.09 -7.63 -12.80
N PRO A 22 9.82 -7.70 -12.38
CA PRO A 22 8.80 -6.79 -12.87
C PRO A 22 9.25 -5.34 -12.61
N LYS A 23 9.32 -4.54 -13.68
CA LYS A 23 9.50 -3.10 -13.55
C LYS A 23 8.17 -2.49 -13.17
N ASP A 24 8.11 -1.89 -11.99
CA ASP A 24 6.99 -1.06 -11.55
C ASP A 24 7.42 0.40 -11.72
N ASP A 25 6.61 1.20 -12.40
CA ASP A 25 6.88 2.64 -12.58
C ASP A 25 6.78 3.41 -11.26
N SER A 26 6.15 2.81 -10.24
CA SER A 26 6.01 3.39 -8.92
C SER A 26 7.11 2.92 -7.96
N ALA A 27 8.03 3.82 -7.63
CA ALA A 27 9.03 3.56 -6.60
C ALA A 27 8.35 3.33 -5.24
N THR A 28 8.82 2.33 -4.49
CA THR A 28 8.34 2.10 -3.13
C THR A 28 8.76 3.26 -2.21
N CYS A 29 7.79 3.86 -1.51
CA CYS A 29 8.03 4.96 -0.58
C CYS A 29 8.43 4.40 0.79
N TRP A 30 9.74 4.33 1.07
CA TRP A 30 10.26 3.93 2.37
C TRP A 30 10.46 5.15 3.28
N ILE A 31 9.62 5.28 4.30
CA ILE A 31 9.70 6.39 5.25
C ILE A 31 10.60 5.97 6.42
N LYS A 32 11.70 6.69 6.65
CA LYS A 32 12.68 6.34 7.70
C LYS A 32 12.16 6.57 9.12
N SER A 33 11.20 7.48 9.28
CA SER A 33 10.63 7.86 10.58
C SER A 33 9.56 6.90 11.10
N VAL A 34 9.14 5.90 10.30
CA VAL A 34 8.15 4.91 10.72
C VAL A 34 8.79 3.54 10.94
N PRO A 35 8.24 2.69 11.82
CA PRO A 35 8.68 1.32 11.96
C PRO A 35 8.64 0.56 10.63
N ILE A 36 9.63 -0.30 10.37
CA ILE A 36 9.76 -1.06 9.12
C ILE A 36 8.49 -1.85 8.75
N LYS A 37 7.78 -2.38 9.76
CA LYS A 37 6.51 -3.09 9.57
C LYS A 37 5.43 -2.25 8.88
N LEU A 38 5.40 -0.93 9.11
CA LEU A 38 4.43 -0.04 8.48
C LEU A 38 4.77 0.17 7.00
N ASN A 39 6.05 0.33 6.67
CA ASN A 39 6.46 0.41 5.27
C ASN A 39 6.18 -0.91 4.51
N VAL A 40 6.45 -2.07 5.13
CA VAL A 40 6.13 -3.38 4.53
C VAL A 40 4.62 -3.54 4.34
N PHE A 41 3.81 -3.08 5.29
CA PHE A 41 2.36 -3.08 5.17
C PHE A 41 1.89 -2.23 3.98
N ALA A 42 2.37 -0.98 3.87
CA ALA A 42 2.04 -0.06 2.79
C ALA A 42 2.45 -0.62 1.41
N TRP A 43 3.66 -1.19 1.32
CA TRP A 43 4.14 -1.86 0.11
C TRP A 43 3.26 -3.07 -0.28
N ARG A 44 2.79 -3.86 0.68
CA ARG A 44 1.87 -4.97 0.39
C ARG A 44 0.48 -4.47 -0.02
N ALA A 45 0.01 -3.37 0.57
CA ALA A 45 -1.26 -2.75 0.23
C ALA A 45 -1.24 -2.22 -1.21
N SER A 46 -0.17 -1.55 -1.62
CA SER A 46 -0.02 -0.98 -2.97
C SER A 46 0.00 -2.03 -4.09
N GLN A 47 0.25 -3.30 -3.75
CA GLN A 47 0.37 -4.40 -4.71
C GLN A 47 -0.83 -5.36 -4.65
N ASP A 48 -1.89 -5.02 -3.91
CA ASP A 48 -3.03 -5.90 -3.61
C ASP A 48 -2.63 -7.25 -2.98
N ARG A 49 -1.68 -7.22 -2.03
CA ARG A 49 -1.06 -8.42 -1.43
C ARG A 49 -1.31 -8.60 0.08
N LEU A 50 -2.19 -7.80 0.67
CA LEU A 50 -2.69 -8.05 2.02
C LEU A 50 -3.67 -9.23 2.02
N PRO A 51 -3.78 -9.98 3.14
CA PRO A 51 -4.64 -11.15 3.25
C PRO A 51 -6.11 -10.75 3.47
N SER A 52 -6.67 -9.90 2.60
CA SER A 52 -8.12 -9.66 2.59
C SER A 52 -8.86 -10.93 2.18
N LYS A 53 -10.13 -11.09 2.58
CA LYS A 53 -10.92 -12.28 2.18
C LYS A 53 -10.96 -12.50 0.67
N LEU A 54 -11.12 -11.43 -0.11
CA LEU A 54 -11.08 -11.55 -1.57
C LEU A 54 -9.71 -12.03 -2.07
N ASN A 55 -8.60 -11.58 -1.48
CA ASN A 55 -7.27 -12.06 -1.84
C ASN A 55 -6.97 -13.48 -1.36
N LEU A 56 -7.52 -13.89 -0.22
CA LEU A 56 -7.45 -15.27 0.26
C LEU A 56 -8.20 -16.21 -0.69
N LEU A 57 -9.42 -15.84 -1.08
CA LEU A 57 -10.22 -16.59 -2.05
C LEU A 57 -9.48 -16.74 -3.40
N ARG A 58 -8.93 -15.63 -3.93
CA ARG A 58 -8.12 -15.64 -5.17
C ARG A 58 -6.91 -16.57 -5.10
N ARG A 59 -6.41 -16.88 -3.90
CA ARG A 59 -5.28 -17.80 -3.66
C ARG A 59 -5.74 -19.24 -3.37
N GLY A 60 -7.02 -19.53 -3.50
CA GLY A 60 -7.58 -20.86 -3.28
C GLY A 60 -7.82 -21.21 -1.81
N VAL A 61 -7.72 -20.24 -0.89
CA VAL A 61 -8.11 -20.44 0.51
C VAL A 61 -9.64 -20.42 0.58
N GLN A 62 -10.23 -21.44 1.20
CA GLN A 62 -11.68 -21.48 1.43
C GLN A 62 -12.07 -20.39 2.43
N VAL A 63 -13.02 -19.54 2.05
CA VAL A 63 -13.56 -18.45 2.87
C VAL A 63 -15.08 -18.54 2.81
N ASP A 64 -15.72 -18.85 3.95
CA ASP A 64 -17.16 -19.11 4.02
C ASP A 64 -18.02 -17.87 3.70
N ASN A 65 -17.52 -16.69 4.08
CA ASN A 65 -18.21 -15.42 3.88
C ASN A 65 -17.22 -14.32 3.52
N LEU A 66 -17.43 -13.66 2.37
CA LEU A 66 -16.60 -12.58 1.85
C LEU A 66 -16.92 -11.20 2.43
N MET A 67 -18.01 -11.05 3.20
CA MET A 67 -18.37 -9.76 3.79
C MET A 67 -17.30 -9.25 4.75
N CYS A 68 -17.06 -7.94 4.72
CA CYS A 68 -16.17 -7.22 5.61
C CYS A 68 -16.49 -7.55 7.07
N PRO A 69 -15.53 -8.02 7.88
CA PRO A 69 -15.77 -8.37 9.28
C PRO A 69 -16.03 -7.15 10.16
N ILE A 70 -15.74 -5.94 9.66
CA ILE A 70 -15.89 -4.69 10.40
C ILE A 70 -17.32 -4.14 10.24
N CYS A 71 -17.77 -3.93 8.99
CA CYS A 71 -19.10 -3.37 8.74
C CYS A 71 -20.16 -4.40 8.35
N ASN A 72 -19.76 -5.58 7.88
CA ASN A 72 -20.65 -6.64 7.38
C ASN A 72 -21.56 -6.22 6.21
N SER A 73 -21.24 -5.12 5.52
CA SER A 73 -22.09 -4.49 4.47
C SER A 73 -21.57 -4.66 3.05
N VAL A 74 -20.24 -4.77 2.86
CA VAL A 74 -19.58 -4.90 1.55
C VAL A 74 -18.56 -6.03 1.60
N GLN A 75 -18.17 -6.61 0.47
CA GLN A 75 -17.10 -7.62 0.41
C GLN A 75 -15.74 -7.03 0.86
N GLU A 76 -14.93 -7.83 1.54
CA GLU A 76 -13.63 -7.42 2.05
C GLU A 76 -12.55 -7.51 0.97
N ASP A 77 -12.28 -6.39 0.30
CA ASP A 77 -11.02 -6.12 -0.36
C ASP A 77 -10.17 -5.12 0.45
N ILE A 78 -8.96 -4.85 -0.07
CA ILE A 78 -8.02 -3.90 0.58
C ILE A 78 -8.57 -2.48 0.56
N SER A 79 -9.14 -2.04 -0.55
CA SER A 79 -9.67 -0.68 -0.69
C SER A 79 -10.79 -0.42 0.32
N HIS A 80 -11.67 -1.39 0.51
CA HIS A 80 -12.77 -1.33 1.44
C HIS A 80 -12.28 -1.33 2.88
N VAL A 81 -11.50 -2.33 3.30
CA VAL A 81 -11.08 -2.43 4.70
C VAL A 81 -10.22 -1.25 5.15
N LEU A 82 -9.48 -0.62 4.24
CA LEU A 82 -8.61 0.52 4.56
C LEU A 82 -9.28 1.89 4.39
N PHE A 83 -10.19 2.05 3.41
CA PHE A 83 -10.65 3.38 3.01
C PHE A 83 -12.17 3.54 2.92
N THR A 84 -12.90 2.59 2.31
CA THR A 84 -14.34 2.78 2.03
C THR A 84 -15.28 2.14 3.05
N CYS A 85 -14.77 1.32 3.97
CA CYS A 85 -15.54 0.82 5.11
C CYS A 85 -15.99 1.99 5.99
N GLU A 86 -17.29 2.10 6.28
CA GLU A 86 -17.85 3.23 7.02
C GLU A 86 -17.21 3.41 8.40
N VAL A 87 -16.86 2.30 9.06
CA VAL A 87 -16.18 2.32 10.36
C VAL A 87 -14.72 2.79 10.21
N ALA A 88 -14.00 2.28 9.21
CA ALA A 88 -12.60 2.66 8.95
C ALA A 88 -12.48 4.14 8.54
N ALA A 89 -13.40 4.60 7.68
CA ALA A 89 -13.49 6.00 7.27
C ALA A 89 -13.80 6.93 8.45
N ALA A 90 -14.73 6.54 9.34
CA ALA A 90 -15.03 7.29 10.56
C ALA A 90 -13.80 7.40 11.48
N ILE A 91 -13.07 6.31 11.70
CA ILE A 91 -11.84 6.32 12.51
C ILE A 91 -10.79 7.22 11.88
N THR A 92 -10.59 7.13 10.56
CA THR A 92 -9.57 7.94 9.88
C THR A 92 -9.92 9.42 9.92
N CYS A 93 -11.20 9.79 9.78
CA CYS A 93 -11.67 11.16 10.00
C CYS A 93 -11.34 11.66 11.42
N LEU A 94 -11.54 10.85 12.45
CA LEU A 94 -11.16 11.21 13.82
C LEU A 94 -9.65 11.41 13.98
N VAL A 95 -8.83 10.56 13.36
CA VAL A 95 -7.36 10.68 13.36
C VAL A 95 -6.92 11.95 12.61
N CYS A 96 -7.47 12.24 11.44
CA CYS A 96 -7.17 13.46 10.69
C CYS A 96 -7.50 14.72 11.50
N ARG A 97 -8.65 14.73 12.20
CA ARG A 97 -9.00 15.82 13.13
C ARG A 97 -8.03 15.94 14.29
N TRP A 98 -7.54 14.83 14.84
CA TRP A 98 -6.53 14.87 15.90
C TRP A 98 -5.19 15.44 15.41
N CYS A 99 -4.80 15.12 14.17
CA CYS A 99 -3.58 15.61 13.55
C CYS A 99 -3.68 17.02 12.95
N ASP A 100 -4.84 17.69 13.04
CA ASP A 100 -5.11 18.98 12.40
C ASP A 100 -4.91 18.93 10.87
N VAL A 101 -5.46 17.90 10.23
CA VAL A 101 -5.38 17.66 8.78
C VAL A 101 -6.78 17.55 8.18
N ASP A 102 -6.97 18.18 7.02
CA ASP A 102 -8.19 18.03 6.22
C ASP A 102 -8.39 16.58 5.77
N TRP A 103 -9.57 16.05 6.10
CA TRP A 103 -9.99 14.72 5.68
C TRP A 103 -10.56 14.74 4.26
N GLU A 104 -10.11 13.80 3.45
CA GLU A 104 -10.69 13.47 2.14
C GLU A 104 -11.12 12.00 2.12
N SER A 105 -12.19 11.69 1.40
CA SER A 105 -12.59 10.29 1.19
C SER A 105 -11.72 9.65 0.11
N PHE A 106 -11.15 8.48 0.40
CA PHE A 106 -10.33 7.72 -0.55
C PHE A 106 -11.05 6.46 -1.02
N SER A 107 -10.90 6.11 -2.29
CA SER A 107 -11.46 4.87 -2.86
C SER A 107 -10.42 3.78 -3.08
N SER A 108 -9.14 4.16 -3.05
CA SER A 108 -8.01 3.26 -3.30
C SER A 108 -6.75 3.68 -2.54
N TYR A 109 -5.77 2.77 -2.48
CA TYR A 109 -4.45 3.08 -1.94
C TYR A 109 -3.74 4.19 -2.71
N MET A 110 -3.94 4.28 -4.03
CA MET A 110 -3.29 5.29 -4.87
C MET A 110 -3.86 6.69 -4.59
N ASP A 111 -5.17 6.81 -4.37
CA ASP A 111 -5.81 8.07 -3.98
C ASP A 111 -5.25 8.55 -2.64
N TRP A 112 -5.23 7.65 -1.65
CA TRP A 112 -4.67 7.93 -0.32
C TRP A 112 -3.19 8.32 -0.40
N LEU A 113 -2.39 7.63 -1.21
CA LEU A 113 -0.97 7.93 -1.36
C LEU A 113 -0.76 9.31 -2.02
N SER A 114 -1.60 9.67 -2.98
CA SER A 114 -1.59 10.99 -3.61
C SER A 114 -1.85 12.10 -2.58
N TRP A 115 -2.90 11.94 -1.76
CA TRP A 115 -3.20 12.85 -0.66
C TRP A 115 -2.05 12.90 0.37
N PHE A 116 -1.56 11.73 0.80
CA PHE A 116 -0.51 11.62 1.81
C PHE A 116 0.80 12.27 1.37
N LYS A 117 1.13 12.27 0.06
CA LYS A 117 2.31 12.97 -0.46
C LYS A 117 2.17 14.50 -0.43
N ASN A 118 0.95 15.01 -0.44
CA ASN A 118 0.65 16.44 -0.47
C ASN A 118 0.25 17.01 0.90
N ILE A 119 0.08 16.15 1.91
CA ILE A 119 -0.25 16.54 3.27
C ILE A 119 0.80 17.48 3.86
N ARG A 120 0.36 18.54 4.52
CA ARG A 120 1.22 19.44 5.30
C ARG A 120 0.85 19.30 6.76
N LEU A 121 1.72 18.69 7.55
CA LEU A 121 1.53 18.63 8.99
C LEU A 121 1.92 19.97 9.59
N GLY A 122 1.02 20.55 10.40
CA GLY A 122 1.35 21.72 11.20
C GLY A 122 2.50 21.42 12.16
N SER A 123 3.38 22.39 12.40
CA SER A 123 4.58 22.25 13.25
C SER A 123 4.33 22.05 14.76
N LYS A 124 3.12 21.65 15.16
CA LYS A 124 2.70 21.50 16.57
C LYS A 124 2.79 20.06 17.07
N ILE A 125 3.88 19.36 16.78
CA ILE A 125 4.23 18.08 17.42
C ILE A 125 5.65 18.18 17.97
#